data_AF-A0ABD6A4T1-F1
#
_entry.id   AF-A0ABD6A4T1-F1
#
_cell.length_a   1.000
_cell.length_b   1.000
_cell.length_c   1.000
_cell.angle_alpha   90.00
_cell.angle_beta   90.00
_cell.angle_gamma   90.00
#
_symmetry.space_group_name_H-M   'P 1'
#
loop_
_entity.id
_entity.type
_entity.pdbx_description
1 polymer ?
#
loop_
_entity_poly.entity_id
_entity_poly.type
_entity_poly.pdbx_seq_one_letter_code
_entity_poly.pdbx_strand_id
1 'polypeptide(L)' 'MSHVDLRRRSPGRRIRPKTTLFCPTCGHESTATADGDWMLVERTRDDERQLTYECPVCGSVVSVHSVTLAHH' A
#
# COMPACT_ATOMS: atom_id res chain seq x y z
N MET A 1 -44.61 -11.50 0.85
CA MET A 1 -43.40 -12.05 1.48
C MET A 1 -42.21 -11.39 0.79
N SER A 2 -41.67 -10.33 1.38
CA SER A 2 -40.63 -9.51 0.74
C SER A 2 -39.40 -9.52 1.65
N HIS A 3 -38.46 -10.45 1.38
CA HIS A 3 -37.14 -10.43 2.00
C HIS A 3 -36.17 -9.79 1.02
N VAL A 4 -35.98 -8.48 1.16
CA VAL A 4 -34.84 -7.78 0.57
C VAL A 4 -33.67 -7.98 1.53
N ASP A 5 -32.90 -9.04 1.29
CA ASP A 5 -31.63 -9.31 1.95
C ASP A 5 -30.56 -8.36 1.37
N LEU A 6 -30.55 -7.11 1.86
CA LEU A 6 -29.40 -6.22 1.69
C LEU A 6 -28.28 -6.76 2.57
N ARG A 7 -27.53 -7.72 2.03
CA ARG A 7 -26.27 -8.20 2.59
C ARG A 7 -25.42 -6.98 2.93
N ARG A 8 -25.26 -6.74 4.23
CA ARG A 8 -24.39 -5.69 4.79
C ARG A 8 -23.03 -5.82 4.14
N ARG A 9 -22.70 -4.88 3.27
CA ARG A 9 -21.36 -4.69 2.75
C ARG A 9 -20.51 -4.27 3.95
N SER A 10 -19.82 -5.23 4.56
CA SER A 10 -18.82 -4.95 5.58
C SER A 10 -17.85 -3.94 4.99
N PRO A 11 -17.69 -2.72 5.55
CA PRO A 11 -16.59 -1.87 5.15
C PRO A 11 -15.33 -2.63 5.55
N GLY A 12 -14.63 -3.13 4.54
CA GLY A 12 -13.36 -3.83 4.70
C GLY A 12 -12.52 -3.06 5.70
N ARG A 13 -12.02 -3.80 6.69
CA ARG A 13 -11.17 -3.33 7.78
C ARG A 13 -10.23 -2.26 7.25
N ARG A 14 -10.52 -0.98 7.52
CA ARG A 14 -9.56 0.09 7.31
C ARG A 14 -8.49 -0.16 8.36
N ILE A 15 -7.49 -0.98 8.01
CA ILE A 15 -6.18 -0.93 8.64
C ILE A 15 -5.86 0.56 8.58
N ARG A 16 -5.87 1.23 9.73
CA ARG A 16 -5.34 2.57 9.84
C ARG A 16 -3.90 2.39 10.26
N PRO A 17 -2.95 2.17 9.35
CA PRO A 17 -1.57 2.38 9.70
C PRO A 17 -1.43 3.89 9.88
N LYS A 18 -1.38 4.36 11.14
CA LYS A 18 -0.83 5.68 11.44
C LYS A 18 0.70 5.57 11.33
N THR A 19 1.17 5.29 10.13
CA THR A 19 2.59 5.21 9.83
C THR A 19 2.85 6.33 8.84
N THR A 20 3.36 7.44 9.34
CA THR A 20 3.95 8.49 8.49
C THR A 20 5.32 7.97 8.09
N LEU A 21 5.61 7.97 6.79
CA LEU A 21 6.94 7.70 6.29
C LEU A 21 7.64 9.04 6.08
N PHE A 22 8.97 9.02 6.18
CA PHE A 22 9.83 10.14 5.89
C PHE A 22 10.88 9.71 4.86
N CYS A 23 11.12 10.56 3.87
CA CYS A 23 12.15 10.35 2.87
C CYS A 23 13.49 10.77 3.47
N PRO A 24 14.48 9.86 3.61
CA PRO A 24 15.79 10.22 4.17
C PRO A 24 16.62 11.10 3.23
N THR A 25 16.25 11.23 1.95
CA THR A 25 17.01 11.96 0.94
C THR A 25 16.63 13.44 0.86
N CYS A 26 15.33 13.75 0.85
CA CYS A 26 14.84 15.13 0.71
C CYS A 26 14.08 15.64 1.95
N GLY A 27 13.83 14.78 2.94
CA GLY A 27 13.05 15.13 4.13
C GLY A 27 11.53 15.15 3.91
N HIS A 28 11.04 14.73 2.74
CA HIS A 28 9.60 14.67 2.48
C HIS A 28 8.90 13.69 3.42
N GLU A 29 7.89 14.15 4.14
CA GLU A 29 7.04 13.34 5.01
C GLU A 29 5.63 13.21 4.44
N SER A 30 5.12 11.99 4.39
CA SER A 30 3.76 11.70 3.90
C SER A 30 3.19 10.48 4.61
N THR A 31 1.87 10.36 4.65
CA THR A 31 1.19 9.22 5.29
C THR A 31 1.36 7.95 4.44
N ALA A 32 1.72 6.80 5.02
CA ALA A 32 1.81 5.53 4.27
C ALA A 32 0.44 4.92 3.88
N THR A 33 -0.63 5.69 4.05
CA THR A 33 -2.00 5.29 3.69
C THR A 33 -2.25 5.54 2.20
N ALA A 34 -3.32 4.94 1.65
CA ALA A 34 -3.77 5.20 0.27
C ALA A 34 -4.11 6.67 -0.04
N ASP A 35 -4.13 7.53 0.98
CA ASP A 35 -4.33 8.98 0.88
C ASP A 35 -3.02 9.78 0.87
N GLY A 36 -1.87 9.13 1.12
CA GLY A 36 -0.58 9.80 1.11
C GLY A 36 0.04 9.86 -0.28
N ASP A 37 1.01 10.75 -0.43
CA ASP A 37 1.65 11.08 -1.71
C ASP A 37 2.70 10.05 -2.16
N TRP A 38 2.92 8.99 -1.37
CA TRP A 38 3.88 7.94 -1.72
C TRP A 38 3.42 7.18 -2.96
N MET A 39 4.28 7.15 -3.96
CA MET A 39 4.05 6.34 -5.13
C MET A 39 4.37 4.88 -4.79
N LEU A 40 3.36 4.01 -4.93
CA LEU A 40 3.53 2.57 -4.71
C LEU A 40 3.75 1.91 -6.07
N VAL A 41 4.97 1.42 -6.30
CA VAL A 41 5.32 0.65 -7.48
C VAL A 41 5.32 -0.82 -7.15
N GLU A 42 4.49 -1.56 -7.86
CA GLU A 42 4.43 -3.00 -7.80
C GLU A 42 5.13 -3.60 -9.01
N ARG A 43 6.05 -4.53 -8.77
CA ARG A 43 6.64 -5.37 -9.81
C ARG A 43 6.48 -6.82 -9.43
N THR A 44 5.87 -7.60 -10.31
CA THR A 44 5.82 -9.05 -10.17
C THR A 44 6.87 -9.64 -11.09
N ARG A 45 7.73 -10.50 -10.53
CA ARG A 45 8.72 -11.25 -11.27
C ARG A 45 8.66 -12.70 -10.82
N ASP A 46 8.33 -13.58 -11.76
CA ASP A 46 8.13 -15.00 -11.46
C ASP A 46 7.10 -15.16 -10.33
N ASP A 47 7.45 -15.85 -9.25
CA ASP A 47 6.64 -16.02 -8.05
C ASP A 47 6.93 -15.01 -6.93
N GLU A 48 7.51 -13.86 -7.26
CA GLU A 48 7.79 -12.80 -6.29
C GLU A 48 7.07 -11.50 -6.68
N ARG A 49 6.34 -10.93 -5.72
CA ARG A 49 5.76 -9.60 -5.81
C ARG A 49 6.60 -8.63 -4.99
N GLN A 50 7.25 -7.69 -5.67
CA GLN A 50 7.98 -6.61 -5.05
C GLN A 50 7.12 -5.35 -5.01
N LEU A 51 6.91 -4.81 -3.81
CA LEU A 51 6.22 -3.56 -3.55
C LEU A 51 7.23 -2.54 -3.08
N THR A 52 7.37 -1.45 -3.83
CA THR A 52 8.33 -0.39 -3.58
C THR A 52 7.60 0.93 -3.33
N TYR A 53 7.94 1.61 -2.24
CA TYR A 53 7.47 2.96 -1.97
C TYR A 53 8.51 3.96 -2.46
N GLU A 54 8.14 4.82 -3.39
CA GLU A 54 9.02 5.85 -3.95
C GLU A 54 8.52 7.26 -3.60
N CYS A 55 9.48 8.16 -3.37
CA CYS A 55 9.22 9.55 -3.03
C CYS A 55 8.80 10.34 -4.27
N PRO A 56 7.64 11.02 -4.26
CA PRO A 56 7.17 11.83 -5.39
C PRO A 56 8.04 13.08 -5.65
N VAL A 57 8.76 13.56 -4.62
CA VAL A 57 9.58 14.78 -4.70
C VAL A 57 10.94 14.53 -5.36
N CYS A 58 11.61 13.42 -4.99
CA CYS A 58 12.99 13.15 -5.41
C CYS A 58 13.19 11.81 -6.12
N GLY A 59 12.14 10.98 -6.22
CA GLY A 59 12.21 9.64 -6.81
C GLY A 59 12.93 8.58 -5.97
N SER A 60 13.34 8.91 -4.74
CA SER A 60 14.08 7.97 -3.88
C SER A 60 13.17 6.87 -3.34
N VAL A 61 13.66 5.64 -3.39
CA VAL A 61 12.99 4.47 -2.82
C VAL A 61 13.13 4.51 -1.29
N VAL A 62 11.98 4.52 -0.60
CA VAL A 62 11.91 4.59 0.87
C VAL A 62 11.77 3.21 1.49
N SER A 63 11.04 2.30 0.85
CA SER A 63 10.90 0.92 1.34
C SER A 63 10.69 -0.05 0.19
N VAL A 64 11.20 -1.28 0.35
CA VAL A 64 11.03 -2.38 -0.60
C VAL A 64 10.55 -3.60 0.17
N HIS A 65 9.39 -4.12 -0.19
CA HIS A 65 8.77 -5.29 0.41
C HIS A 65 8.64 -6.36 -0.67
N SER A 66 9.39 -7.45 -0.54
CA SER A 66 9.24 -8.63 -1.39
C SER A 66 8.29 -9.61 -0.71
N VAL A 67 7.27 -10.05 -1.45
CA VAL A 67 6.34 -11.08 -1.03
C VAL A 67 6.51 -12.25 -1.98
N THR A 68 6.97 -13.38 -1.47
CA THR A 68 6.97 -14.63 -2.23
C THR A 68 5.53 -15.13 -2.34
N LEU A 69 5.02 -15.23 -3.55
CA LEU A 69 3.68 -15.68 -3.89
C LEU A 69 3.60 -17.20 -3.86
N ALA A 70 3.91 -17.84 -2.72
CA ALA A 70 3.93 -19.29 -2.62
C ALA A 70 2.71 -19.94 -3.32
N HIS A 71 2.95 -20.62 -4.43
CA HIS A 71 1.95 -21.39 -5.15
C HIS A 71 1.34 -22.44 -4.19
N HIS A 72 0.05 -22.33 -3.89
CA HIS A 72 -0.70 -23.27 -3.06
C HIS A 72 -1.27 -24.43 -3.90
#